data_AF-A0A533XZK6-F1
#
_entry.id   AF-A0A533XZK6-F1
#
_cell.length_a   1.000
_cell.length_b   1.000
_cell.length_c   1.000
_cell.angle_alpha   90.00
_cell.angle_beta   90.00
_cell.angle_gamma   90.00
#
_symmetry.space_group_name_H-M   'P 1'
#
loop_
_entity.id
_entity.type
_entity.pdbx_description
1 polymer ?
#
loop_
_entity_poly.entity_id
_entity_poly.type
_entity_poly.pdbx_seq_one_letter_code
_entity_poly.pdbx_strand_id
1 'polypeptide(L)'
;EQLTKAKIVVMPVPTVADLRTKRLARTKSAIEEVLAAGELHLFRAVLASLAEQGDPMEVAAAAIKLVFRMQGGERKEYDIPAMSGRPPERPSMAPRRMGDLRGRAGGMLPRERHGRPFNAAPGRGGRTMGMAKVYIGAGKEAGIRPGDLVGAIANEAGLNSNVIGAVEVMDRFSLVEVPEVLTREIIETLSRTRIKGQKVAVRLFLEQPRGGRA
;
A
#
# COMPACT_ATOMS: atom_id res chain seq x y z
N GLU A 1 30.14 -3.93 8.39
CA GLU A 1 30.94 -3.56 9.58
C GLU A 1 32.45 -3.82 9.47
N GLN A 2 32.99 -4.40 8.39
CA GLN A 2 34.44 -4.66 8.30
C GLN A 2 35.30 -3.47 7.82
N LEU A 3 34.69 -2.38 7.32
CA LEU A 3 35.41 -1.25 6.73
C LEU A 3 35.46 0.03 7.59
N THR A 4 34.54 0.22 8.55
CA THR A 4 34.44 1.50 9.29
C THR A 4 34.62 1.39 10.80
N LYS A 5 34.71 0.19 11.39
CA LYS A 5 34.85 -0.08 12.86
C LYS A 5 33.90 0.74 13.78
N ALA A 6 32.88 1.39 13.22
CA ALA A 6 31.92 2.20 13.94
C ALA A 6 30.69 1.35 14.25
N LYS A 7 30.33 1.28 15.54
CA LYS A 7 29.14 0.57 16.01
C LYS A 7 27.90 1.30 15.49
N ILE A 8 27.15 0.68 14.59
CA ILE A 8 25.92 1.25 14.06
C ILE A 8 24.82 1.06 15.12
N VAL A 9 24.33 2.16 15.70
CA VAL A 9 23.17 2.13 16.59
C VAL A 9 21.92 2.19 15.72
N VAL A 10 21.16 1.10 15.70
CA VAL A 10 19.87 1.07 15.01
C VAL A 10 18.88 1.90 15.81
N MET A 11 18.51 3.07 15.28
CA MET A 11 17.48 3.93 15.84
C MET A 11 16.12 3.65 15.17
N PRO A 12 15.01 3.85 15.90
CA PRO A 12 13.68 3.73 15.31
C PRO A 12 13.45 4.79 14.23
N VAL A 13 12.75 4.40 13.17
CA VAL A 13 12.28 5.33 12.13
C VAL A 13 11.17 6.20 12.75
N PRO A 14 11.17 7.53 12.53
CA PRO A 14 10.11 8.41 13.01
C PRO A 14 8.76 8.01 12.40
N THR A 15 7.69 8.17 13.17
CA THR A 15 6.33 7.80 12.74
C THR A 15 5.78 8.78 11.70
N VAL A 16 4.73 8.39 10.98
CA VAL A 16 4.02 9.30 10.06
C VAL A 16 3.46 10.53 10.80
N ALA A 17 3.04 10.39 12.06
CA ALA A 17 2.59 11.51 12.88
C ALA A 17 3.74 12.49 13.17
N ASP A 18 4.94 11.98 13.46
CA ASP A 18 6.13 12.78 13.69
C ASP A 18 6.56 13.52 12.42
N LEU A 19 6.50 12.86 11.27
CA LEU A 19 6.79 13.47 9.97
C LEU A 19 5.81 14.60 9.65
N ARG A 20 4.51 14.39 9.87
CA ARG A 20 3.50 15.44 9.68
C ARG A 20 3.75 16.63 10.59
N THR A 21 4.03 16.38 11.86
CA THR A 21 4.30 17.42 12.85
C THR A 21 5.54 18.23 12.47
N LYS A 22 6.63 17.55 12.06
CA LYS A 22 7.85 18.22 11.59
C LYS A 22 7.64 19.00 10.29
N ARG A 23 6.84 18.48 9.36
CA ARG A 23 6.51 19.19 8.11
C ARG A 23 5.69 20.45 8.40
N LEU A 24 4.65 20.36 9.23
CA LEU A 24 3.84 21.52 9.63
C LEU A 24 4.69 22.56 10.37
N ALA A 25 5.60 22.13 11.24
CA ALA A 25 6.54 23.03 11.92
C ALA A 25 7.45 23.76 10.92
N ARG A 26 7.98 23.05 9.90
CA ARG A 26 8.80 23.65 8.85
C ARG A 26 8.00 24.64 8.00
N THR A 27 6.76 24.30 7.61
CA THR A 27 5.88 25.20 6.87
C THR A 27 5.56 26.44 7.68
N LYS A 28 5.30 26.30 8.98
CA LYS A 28 5.09 27.43 9.89
C LYS A 28 6.32 28.36 9.92
N SER A 29 7.52 27.82 10.13
CA SER A 29 8.74 28.64 10.14
C SER A 29 8.98 29.37 8.83
N ALA A 30 8.70 28.72 7.69
CA ALA A 30 8.81 29.36 6.38
C ALA A 30 7.81 30.53 6.22
N ILE A 31 6.60 30.40 6.77
CA ILE A 31 5.61 31.49 6.76
C ILE A 31 6.07 32.64 7.66
N GLU A 32 6.57 32.34 8.87
CA GLU A 32 7.10 33.37 9.79
C GLU A 32 8.25 34.16 9.16
N GLU A 33 9.13 33.49 8.42
CA GLU A 33 10.23 34.13 7.69
C GLU A 33 9.72 35.07 6.59
N VAL A 34 8.75 34.64 5.79
CA VAL A 34 8.14 35.49 4.74
C VAL A 34 7.38 36.66 5.35
N LEU A 35 6.66 36.45 6.46
CA LEU A 35 5.99 37.52 7.19
C LEU A 35 6.98 38.57 7.69
N ALA A 36 8.17 38.14 8.15
CA ALA A 36 9.24 39.03 8.59
C ALA A 36 9.91 39.78 7.42
N ALA A 37 10.07 39.12 6.27
CA ALA A 37 10.64 39.72 5.07
C ALA A 37 9.72 40.79 4.44
N GLY A 38 8.40 40.66 4.60
CA GLY A 38 7.43 41.62 4.10
C GLY A 38 7.03 41.38 2.63
N GLU A 39 6.75 42.45 1.88
CA GLU A 39 6.36 42.40 0.45
C GLU A 39 5.03 41.69 0.12
N LEU A 40 4.09 41.69 1.07
CA LEU A 40 2.81 41.00 0.90
C LEU A 40 1.74 41.84 0.17
N HIS A 41 2.07 43.03 -0.32
CA HIS A 41 1.10 43.98 -0.88
C HIS A 41 0.33 43.42 -2.08
N LEU A 42 1.01 42.73 -2.99
CA LEU A 42 0.39 42.08 -4.15
C LEU A 42 -0.59 40.98 -3.73
N PHE A 43 -0.24 40.20 -2.71
CA PHE A 43 -1.06 39.09 -2.21
C PHE A 43 -2.23 39.56 -1.35
N ARG A 44 -2.11 40.72 -0.70
CA ARG A 44 -3.20 41.32 0.10
C ARG A 44 -4.41 41.68 -0.77
N ALA A 45 -4.21 42.17 -1.98
CA ALA A 45 -5.33 42.47 -2.90
C ALA A 45 -6.10 41.20 -3.30
N VAL A 46 -5.39 40.10 -3.55
CA VAL A 46 -5.99 38.80 -3.86
C VAL A 46 -6.76 38.25 -2.65
N LEU A 47 -6.16 38.33 -1.45
CA LEU A 47 -6.83 37.92 -0.22
C LEU A 47 -8.08 38.74 0.08
N ALA A 48 -8.05 40.06 -0.15
CA ALA A 48 -9.22 40.91 0.04
C ALA A 48 -10.37 40.49 -0.87
N SER A 49 -10.08 40.21 -2.15
CA SER A 49 -11.10 39.71 -3.09
C SER A 49 -11.64 38.33 -2.71
N LEU A 50 -10.80 37.42 -2.21
CA LEU A 50 -11.24 36.09 -1.76
C LEU A 50 -12.03 36.16 -0.45
N ALA A 51 -11.70 37.10 0.44
CA ALA A 51 -12.38 37.32 1.72
C ALA A 51 -13.80 37.91 1.57
N GLU A 52 -14.13 38.52 0.43
CA GLU A 52 -15.51 38.94 0.14
C GLU A 52 -16.47 37.76 -0.01
N GLN A 53 -15.96 36.59 -0.40
CA GLN A 53 -16.75 35.39 -0.72
C GLN A 53 -16.67 34.29 0.35
N GLY A 54 -15.73 34.39 1.30
CA GLY A 54 -15.49 33.37 2.32
C GLY A 54 -14.70 33.88 3.51
N ASP A 55 -14.58 33.07 4.56
CA ASP A 55 -13.85 33.43 5.76
C ASP A 55 -12.34 33.60 5.45
N PRO A 56 -11.71 34.75 5.76
CA PRO A 56 -10.27 34.95 5.63
C PRO A 56 -9.42 33.83 6.25
N MET A 57 -9.88 33.24 7.36
CA MET A 57 -9.21 32.11 8.01
C MET A 57 -9.26 30.84 7.15
N GLU A 58 -10.39 30.54 6.52
CA GLU A 58 -10.52 29.38 5.64
C GLU A 58 -9.71 29.56 4.35
N VAL A 59 -9.68 30.78 3.81
CA VAL A 59 -8.85 31.12 2.64
C VAL A 59 -7.36 30.95 2.98
N ALA A 60 -6.92 31.41 4.15
CA ALA A 60 -5.55 31.21 4.62
C ALA A 60 -5.24 29.72 4.83
N ALA A 61 -6.15 28.95 5.42
CA ALA A 61 -6.00 27.51 5.60
C ALA A 61 -5.89 26.77 4.26
N ALA A 62 -6.69 27.16 3.26
CA ALA A 62 -6.62 26.60 1.91
C ALA A 62 -5.28 26.92 1.22
N ALA A 63 -4.77 28.15 1.37
CA ALA A 63 -3.46 28.53 0.85
C ALA A 63 -2.32 27.71 1.50
N ILE A 64 -2.35 27.57 2.84
CA ILE A 64 -1.38 26.74 3.57
C ILE A 64 -1.47 25.28 3.13
N LYS A 65 -2.68 24.75 2.91
CA LYS A 65 -2.89 23.39 2.42
C LYS A 65 -2.25 23.20 1.03
N LEU A 66 -2.38 24.16 0.12
CA LEU A 66 -1.74 24.09 -1.20
C LEU A 66 -0.21 24.04 -1.09
N VAL A 67 0.39 24.89 -0.25
CA VAL A 67 1.84 24.89 -0.01
C VAL A 67 2.29 23.56 0.62
N PHE A 68 1.54 23.06 1.59
CA PHE A 68 1.83 21.79 2.25
C PHE A 68 1.77 20.61 1.27
N ARG A 69 0.82 20.62 0.33
CA ARG A 69 0.72 19.63 -0.76
C ARG A 69 1.93 19.68 -1.68
N MET A 70 2.36 20.88 -2.10
CA MET A 70 3.56 21.05 -2.94
C MET A 70 4.83 20.52 -2.26
N GLN A 71 4.94 20.66 -0.95
CA GLN A 71 6.03 20.10 -0.15
C GLN A 71 5.91 18.59 0.11
N GLY A 72 4.92 17.92 -0.49
CA GLY A 72 4.72 16.47 -0.40
C GLY A 72 3.90 16.01 0.81
N GLY A 73 3.23 16.93 1.51
CA GLY A 73 2.49 16.64 2.75
C GLY A 73 1.25 15.76 2.61
N GLU A 74 0.68 15.65 1.41
CA GLU A 74 -0.46 14.76 1.10
C GLU A 74 -0.06 13.45 0.41
N ARG A 75 1.23 13.16 0.24
CA ARG A 75 1.63 11.81 -0.19
C ARG A 75 1.07 10.81 0.84
N LYS A 76 0.36 9.77 0.39
CA LYS A 76 -0.07 8.66 1.25
C LYS A 76 1.18 8.02 1.84
N GLU A 77 1.59 8.50 2.99
CA GLU A 77 2.78 8.07 3.69
C GLU A 77 2.36 6.87 4.54
N TYR A 78 2.75 5.69 4.08
CA TYR A 78 2.52 4.44 4.78
C TYR A 78 3.44 4.38 6.00
N ASP A 79 2.87 4.09 7.16
CA ASP A 79 3.67 3.81 8.36
C ASP A 79 4.50 2.57 8.07
N ILE A 80 5.83 2.68 8.15
CA ILE A 80 6.71 1.51 8.13
C ILE A 80 6.48 0.86 9.50
N PRO A 81 5.90 -0.35 9.58
CA PRO A 81 5.75 -1.01 10.87
C PRO A 81 7.12 -1.12 11.50
N ALA A 82 7.27 -0.66 12.75
CA ALA A 82 8.50 -0.85 13.49
C ALA A 82 8.86 -2.33 13.39
N MET A 83 9.98 -2.63 12.76
CA MET A 83 10.43 -4.00 12.53
C MET A 83 10.61 -4.61 13.91
N SER A 84 9.63 -5.41 14.37
CA SER A 84 9.77 -6.16 15.60
C SER A 84 10.99 -7.03 15.43
N GLY A 85 11.97 -6.85 16.33
CA GLY A 85 13.22 -7.58 16.30
C GLY A 85 12.91 -9.06 16.03
N ARG A 86 13.60 -9.62 15.04
CA ARG A 86 13.51 -11.02 14.66
C ARG A 86 13.42 -11.86 15.94
N PRO A 87 12.34 -12.63 16.17
CA PRO A 87 12.27 -13.49 17.34
C PRO A 87 13.53 -14.36 17.37
N PRO A 88 14.20 -14.51 18.52
CA PRO A 88 15.43 -15.28 18.59
C PRO A 88 15.18 -16.68 18.01
N GLU A 89 16.09 -17.11 17.12
CA GLU A 89 16.07 -18.45 16.55
C GLU A 89 15.90 -19.47 17.68
N ARG A 90 14.84 -20.27 17.59
CA ARG A 90 14.60 -21.36 18.53
C ARG A 90 15.85 -22.24 18.55
N PRO A 91 16.39 -22.63 19.72
CA PRO A 91 17.56 -23.47 19.77
C PRO A 91 17.28 -24.77 19.01
N SER A 92 18.10 -25.04 18.01
CA SER A 92 18.14 -26.30 17.28
C SER A 92 18.33 -27.45 18.27
N MET A 93 17.42 -28.43 18.20
CA MET A 93 17.44 -29.78 18.78
C MET A 93 18.64 -30.13 19.68
N ALA A 94 18.35 -30.36 20.96
CA ALA A 94 19.23 -31.13 21.83
C ALA A 94 19.43 -32.57 21.26
N PRO A 95 20.63 -33.16 21.39
CA PRO A 95 20.87 -34.52 20.95
C PRO A 95 20.09 -35.50 21.83
N ARG A 96 19.29 -36.37 21.19
CA ARG A 96 18.59 -37.46 21.87
C ARG A 96 19.62 -38.40 22.49
N ARG A 97 19.65 -38.47 23.82
CA ARG A 97 20.33 -39.57 24.54
C ARG A 97 19.56 -40.87 24.25
N MET A 98 20.26 -41.82 23.68
CA MET A 98 19.84 -43.22 23.57
C MET A 98 19.86 -43.83 24.97
N GLY A 99 18.74 -44.36 25.43
CA GLY A 99 18.65 -45.01 26.74
C GLY A 99 17.21 -45.29 27.13
N ASP A 100 16.80 -46.53 26.87
CA ASP A 100 15.79 -47.31 27.57
C ASP A 100 14.37 -46.72 27.71
N LEU A 101 13.39 -47.40 27.11
CA LEU A 101 12.33 -48.07 27.88
C LEU A 101 11.42 -48.91 26.97
N ARG A 102 11.46 -50.19 27.34
CA ARG A 102 10.58 -51.31 27.03
C ARG A 102 9.09 -50.91 27.04
N GLY A 103 8.38 -51.29 25.97
CA GLY A 103 6.99 -51.73 26.08
C GLY A 103 5.92 -50.88 25.41
N ARG A 104 5.20 -51.56 24.50
CA ARG A 104 3.74 -51.51 24.28
C ARG A 104 3.28 -50.97 22.91
N ALA A 105 3.12 -51.95 22.03
CA ALA A 105 2.08 -52.13 21.02
C ALA A 105 1.14 -50.95 20.68
N GLY A 106 1.05 -50.69 19.37
CA GLY A 106 -0.23 -50.31 18.76
C GLY A 106 -0.13 -49.24 17.69
N GLY A 107 -0.44 -49.60 16.44
CA GLY A 107 -1.01 -48.65 15.48
C GLY A 107 -0.11 -48.20 14.34
N MET A 108 0.12 -49.10 13.40
CA MET A 108 0.55 -48.75 12.05
C MET A 108 -0.71 -48.44 11.22
N LEU A 109 -0.95 -47.17 10.87
CA LEU A 109 -1.83 -46.79 9.76
C LEU A 109 -1.27 -45.57 9.00
N PRO A 110 -1.54 -45.46 7.68
CA PRO A 110 -0.72 -44.70 6.75
C PRO A 110 -1.30 -43.32 6.42
N ARG A 111 -0.37 -42.39 6.21
CA ARG A 111 -0.40 -41.23 5.30
C ARG A 111 -1.67 -41.07 4.44
N GLU A 112 -2.53 -40.14 4.84
CA GLU A 112 -3.47 -39.46 3.95
C GLU A 112 -3.11 -37.97 3.86
N ARG A 113 -2.54 -37.60 2.71
CA ARG A 113 -2.54 -36.21 2.23
C ARG A 113 -3.98 -35.87 1.90
N HIS A 114 -4.60 -34.91 2.59
CA HIS A 114 -5.78 -34.21 2.09
C HIS A 114 -5.85 -32.78 2.62
N GLY A 115 -5.96 -31.83 1.68
CA GLY A 115 -6.82 -30.66 1.79
C GLY A 115 -6.50 -29.57 2.81
N ARG A 116 -5.84 -28.50 2.35
CA ARG A 116 -6.29 -27.15 2.74
C ARG A 116 -7.74 -26.96 2.25
N PRO A 117 -8.58 -26.23 3.00
CA PRO A 117 -8.68 -24.80 2.73
C PRO A 117 -8.60 -23.97 4.02
N PHE A 118 -7.74 -22.95 4.00
CA PHE A 118 -7.85 -21.85 4.95
C PHE A 118 -9.08 -21.02 4.57
N ASN A 119 -10.23 -21.36 5.13
CA ASN A 119 -11.35 -20.42 5.25
C ASN A 119 -10.99 -19.42 6.36
N ALA A 120 -10.30 -18.34 5.98
CA ALA A 120 -10.24 -17.14 6.80
C ALA A 120 -11.53 -16.34 6.54
N ALA A 121 -12.36 -16.24 7.57
CA ALA A 121 -13.63 -15.53 7.54
C ALA A 121 -13.46 -14.05 7.10
N PRO A 122 -14.42 -13.46 6.36
CA PRO A 122 -14.35 -12.06 5.99
C PRO A 122 -14.69 -11.19 7.20
N GLY A 123 -13.73 -10.34 7.59
CA GLY A 123 -13.95 -9.23 8.51
C GLY A 123 -15.03 -8.31 7.97
N ARG A 124 -16.14 -8.26 8.70
CA ARG A 124 -17.31 -7.43 8.46
C ARG A 124 -16.96 -5.98 8.82
N GLY A 125 -16.94 -5.08 7.84
CA GLY A 125 -16.72 -3.66 8.14
C GLY A 125 -16.28 -2.78 6.98
N GLY A 126 -16.91 -2.89 5.81
CA GLY A 126 -16.71 -1.95 4.72
C GLY A 126 -17.89 -2.05 3.77
N ARG A 127 -18.55 -0.93 3.50
CA ARG A 127 -19.67 -0.80 2.56
C ARG A 127 -19.38 -1.65 1.32
N THR A 128 -20.36 -2.43 0.84
CA THR A 128 -20.27 -3.20 -0.40
C THR A 128 -20.04 -2.26 -1.58
N MET A 129 -18.79 -1.86 -1.76
CA MET A 129 -18.29 -1.17 -2.93
C MET A 129 -18.36 -2.20 -4.06
N GLY A 130 -19.07 -1.88 -5.14
CA GLY A 130 -19.03 -2.69 -6.36
C GLY A 130 -17.57 -2.96 -6.71
N MET A 131 -17.22 -4.22 -6.91
CA MET A 131 -15.90 -4.63 -7.36
C MET A 131 -15.96 -4.82 -8.87
N ALA A 132 -15.02 -4.23 -9.59
CA ALA A 132 -14.84 -4.43 -11.02
C ALA A 132 -13.58 -5.26 -11.26
N LYS A 133 -13.63 -6.13 -12.26
CA LYS A 133 -12.43 -6.86 -12.70
C LYS A 133 -11.67 -6.03 -13.73
N VAL A 134 -10.36 -5.98 -13.58
CA VAL A 134 -9.45 -5.32 -14.52
C VAL A 134 -8.57 -6.39 -15.18
N TYR A 135 -8.52 -6.34 -16.50
CA TYR A 135 -7.66 -7.16 -17.33
C TYR A 135 -6.28 -6.50 -17.47
N ILE A 136 -5.24 -7.30 -17.24
CA ILE A 136 -3.84 -6.92 -17.42
C ILE A 136 -3.21 -7.92 -18.38
N GLY A 137 -2.69 -7.44 -19.51
CA GLY A 137 -2.08 -8.23 -20.57
C GLY A 137 -0.70 -8.80 -20.23
N ALA A 138 -0.50 -9.22 -18.99
CA ALA A 138 0.69 -9.90 -18.55
C ALA A 138 0.36 -10.92 -17.46
N GLY A 139 0.90 -12.13 -17.62
CA GLY A 139 0.62 -13.29 -16.79
C GLY A 139 1.89 -14.03 -16.37
N LYS A 140 1.77 -15.33 -16.13
CA LYS A 140 2.91 -16.17 -15.68
C LYS A 140 4.06 -16.19 -16.68
N GLU A 141 3.79 -16.14 -17.99
CA GLU A 141 4.83 -16.12 -19.03
C GLU A 141 5.71 -14.86 -18.95
N ALA A 142 5.13 -13.74 -18.50
CA ALA A 142 5.86 -12.51 -18.22
C ALA A 142 6.53 -12.51 -16.83
N GLY A 143 6.51 -13.64 -16.11
CA GLY A 143 7.08 -13.78 -14.77
C GLY A 143 6.30 -13.01 -13.69
N ILE A 144 5.04 -12.69 -13.94
CA ILE A 144 4.20 -11.94 -13.00
C ILE A 144 3.63 -12.88 -11.93
N ARG A 145 3.79 -12.48 -10.67
CA ARG A 145 3.16 -13.12 -9.52
C ARG A 145 2.00 -12.27 -9.00
N PRO A 146 1.03 -12.87 -8.28
CA PRO A 146 -0.07 -12.10 -7.69
C PRO A 146 0.42 -10.94 -6.81
N GLY A 147 1.47 -11.16 -6.02
CA GLY A 147 2.07 -10.11 -5.19
C GLY A 147 2.69 -8.96 -5.97
N ASP A 148 3.18 -9.20 -7.20
CA ASP A 148 3.72 -8.14 -8.06
C ASP A 148 2.61 -7.22 -8.57
N LEU A 149 1.45 -7.80 -8.91
CA LEU A 149 0.28 -7.03 -9.34
C LEU A 149 -0.31 -6.22 -8.19
N VAL A 150 -0.48 -6.84 -7.02
CA VAL A 150 -0.97 -6.14 -5.82
C VAL A 150 -0.02 -5.00 -5.45
N GLY A 151 1.29 -5.25 -5.46
CA GLY A 151 2.31 -4.24 -5.16
C GLY A 151 2.34 -3.10 -6.19
N ALA A 152 2.30 -3.42 -7.48
CA ALA A 152 2.26 -2.41 -8.54
C ALA A 152 1.01 -1.55 -8.45
N ILE A 153 -0.18 -2.15 -8.26
CA ILE A 153 -1.43 -1.39 -8.16
C ILE A 153 -1.46 -0.55 -6.89
N ALA A 154 -1.01 -1.10 -5.76
CA ALA A 154 -0.93 -0.36 -4.51
C ALA A 154 0.02 0.85 -4.60
N ASN A 155 1.20 0.66 -5.19
CA ASN A 155 2.21 1.71 -5.33
C ASN A 155 1.80 2.79 -6.34
N GLU A 156 1.23 2.39 -7.48
CA GLU A 156 0.98 3.29 -8.61
C GLU A 156 -0.37 4.01 -8.49
N ALA A 157 -1.43 3.29 -8.08
CA ALA A 157 -2.75 3.90 -7.85
C ALA A 157 -2.92 4.40 -6.40
N GLY A 158 -1.89 4.29 -5.56
CA GLY A 158 -1.93 4.71 -4.15
C GLY A 158 -3.01 3.98 -3.35
N LEU A 159 -3.30 2.72 -3.67
CA LEU A 159 -4.36 1.93 -3.04
C LEU A 159 -3.80 1.08 -1.91
N ASN A 160 -4.61 0.87 -0.88
CA ASN A 160 -4.27 -0.12 0.15
C ASN A 160 -4.50 -1.52 -0.41
N SER A 161 -3.54 -2.43 -0.22
CA SER A 161 -3.65 -3.82 -0.66
C SER A 161 -4.91 -4.53 -0.14
N ASN A 162 -5.42 -4.08 1.01
CA ASN A 162 -6.63 -4.62 1.67
C ASN A 162 -7.93 -4.30 0.90
N VAL A 163 -7.87 -3.34 -0.02
CA VAL A 163 -9.01 -2.89 -0.83
C VAL A 163 -9.01 -3.57 -2.21
N ILE A 164 -7.89 -4.19 -2.59
CA ILE A 164 -7.76 -5.01 -3.79
C ILE A 164 -8.33 -6.39 -3.47
N GLY A 165 -9.23 -6.87 -4.32
CA GLY A 165 -9.91 -8.15 -4.16
C GLY A 165 -9.09 -9.33 -4.68
N ALA A 166 -9.76 -10.33 -5.25
CA ALA A 166 -9.08 -11.51 -5.78
C ALA A 166 -8.17 -11.15 -6.96
N VAL A 167 -7.03 -11.86 -7.03
CA VAL A 167 -6.07 -11.76 -8.14
C VAL A 167 -5.92 -13.12 -8.79
N GLU A 168 -6.28 -13.20 -10.06
CA GLU A 168 -6.15 -14.39 -10.88
C GLU A 168 -5.06 -14.17 -11.92
N VAL A 169 -3.98 -14.95 -11.85
CA VAL A 169 -2.87 -14.87 -12.81
C VAL A 169 -2.97 -16.06 -13.76
N MET A 170 -3.30 -15.79 -15.02
CA MET A 170 -3.30 -16.75 -16.12
C MET A 170 -1.93 -16.76 -16.82
N ASP A 171 -1.77 -17.60 -17.84
CA ASP A 171 -0.47 -17.74 -18.51
C ASP A 171 -0.10 -16.47 -19.28
N ARG A 172 -1.03 -15.92 -20.07
CA ARG A 172 -0.82 -14.72 -20.91
C ARG A 172 -1.36 -13.42 -20.33
N PHE A 173 -2.26 -13.49 -19.34
CA PHE A 173 -2.93 -12.32 -18.77
C PHE A 173 -3.25 -12.51 -17.30
N SER A 174 -3.65 -11.45 -16.63
CA SER A 174 -4.10 -11.49 -15.24
C SER A 174 -5.39 -10.69 -15.06
N LEU A 175 -6.22 -11.11 -14.13
CA LEU A 175 -7.44 -10.42 -13.70
C LEU A 175 -7.28 -9.99 -12.25
N VAL A 176 -7.63 -8.74 -11.96
CA VAL A 176 -7.57 -8.18 -10.61
C VAL A 176 -8.91 -7.53 -10.28
N GLU A 177 -9.49 -7.88 -9.14
CA GLU A 177 -10.66 -7.20 -8.60
C GLU A 177 -10.27 -5.92 -7.87
N VAL A 178 -10.86 -4.80 -8.27
CA VAL A 178 -10.63 -3.47 -7.69
C VAL A 178 -11.95 -2.73 -7.50
N PRO A 179 -12.05 -1.76 -6.59
CA PRO A 179 -13.28 -0.99 -6.41
C PRO A 179 -13.68 -0.22 -7.66
N GLU A 180 -14.95 -0.33 -8.05
CA GLU A 180 -15.51 0.26 -9.27
C GLU A 180 -15.29 1.78 -9.36
N VAL A 181 -15.37 2.47 -8.23
CA VAL A 181 -15.15 3.92 -8.11
C VAL A 181 -13.74 4.33 -8.56
N LEU A 182 -12.75 3.46 -8.35
CA LEU A 182 -11.33 3.73 -8.61
C LEU A 182 -10.83 3.09 -9.91
N THR A 183 -11.66 2.26 -10.56
CA THR A 183 -11.27 1.48 -11.72
C THR A 183 -10.76 2.32 -12.90
N ARG A 184 -11.39 3.48 -13.19
CA ARG A 184 -10.92 4.36 -14.29
C ARG A 184 -9.52 4.91 -14.02
N GLU A 185 -9.29 5.38 -12.80
CA GLU A 185 -8.01 5.94 -12.37
C GLU A 185 -6.90 4.89 -12.43
N ILE A 186 -7.20 3.67 -11.97
CA ILE A 186 -6.28 2.52 -12.02
C ILE A 186 -5.92 2.17 -13.48
N ILE A 187 -6.90 2.10 -14.37
CA ILE A 187 -6.66 1.80 -15.79
C ILE A 187 -5.78 2.87 -16.44
N GLU A 188 -6.09 4.16 -16.20
CA GLU A 188 -5.30 5.26 -16.76
C GLU A 188 -3.86 5.23 -16.27
N THR A 189 -3.67 5.03 -14.96
CA THR A 189 -2.36 5.01 -14.33
C THR A 189 -1.53 3.83 -14.80
N LEU A 190 -2.07 2.61 -14.73
CA LEU A 190 -1.36 1.39 -15.14
C LEU A 190 -1.09 1.33 -16.65
N SER A 191 -1.90 2.00 -17.48
CA SER A 191 -1.64 2.07 -18.93
C SER A 191 -0.37 2.86 -19.28
N ARG A 192 0.03 3.80 -18.42
CA ARG A 192 1.22 4.63 -18.58
C ARG A 192 2.44 4.06 -17.85
N THR A 193 2.21 3.22 -16.84
CA THR A 193 3.25 2.61 -16.01
C THR A 193 3.77 1.28 -16.58
N ARG A 194 4.98 0.90 -16.15
CA ARG A 194 5.60 -0.40 -16.42
C ARG A 194 5.48 -1.33 -15.21
N ILE A 195 4.96 -2.53 -15.42
CA ILE A 195 4.99 -3.60 -14.41
C ILE A 195 6.21 -4.47 -14.70
N LYS A 196 7.14 -4.59 -13.74
CA LYS A 196 8.43 -5.30 -13.92
C LYS A 196 9.22 -4.84 -15.16
N GLY A 197 9.18 -3.55 -15.48
CA GLY A 197 9.90 -2.98 -16.62
C GLY A 197 9.21 -3.17 -17.98
N GLN A 198 8.10 -3.91 -18.06
CA GLN A 198 7.33 -4.13 -19.28
C GLN A 198 6.07 -3.25 -19.32
N LYS A 199 5.75 -2.70 -20.49
CA LYS A 199 4.47 -2.02 -20.71
C LYS A 199 3.39 -3.08 -20.86
N VAL A 200 2.34 -2.98 -20.06
CA VAL A 200 1.24 -3.95 -20.05
C VAL A 200 -0.04 -3.29 -20.55
N ALA A 201 -0.81 -3.99 -21.37
CA ALA A 201 -2.11 -3.52 -21.81
C ALA A 201 -3.12 -3.70 -20.67
N VAL A 202 -3.74 -2.62 -20.21
CA VAL A 202 -4.73 -2.65 -19.13
C VAL A 202 -6.10 -2.23 -19.65
N ARG A 203 -7.13 -3.02 -19.35
CA ARG A 203 -8.51 -2.78 -19.81
C ARG A 203 -9.51 -3.17 -18.72
N LEU A 204 -10.68 -2.54 -18.72
CA LEU A 204 -11.79 -3.00 -17.90
C LEU A 204 -12.23 -4.38 -18.39
N PHE A 205 -12.32 -5.36 -17.49
CA PHE A 205 -12.92 -6.65 -17.81
C PHE A 205 -14.44 -6.49 -17.66
N LEU A 206 -15.10 -6.17 -18.77
CA LEU A 206 -16.55 -6.23 -18.87
C LEU A 206 -16.92 -7.72 -18.97
N GLU A 207 -17.39 -8.29 -17.87
CA GLU A 207 -18.04 -9.60 -17.89
C GLU A 207 -19.28 -9.46 -18.78
N GLN A 208 -19.18 -9.93 -20.02
CA GLN A 208 -20.37 -10.01 -20.87
C GLN A 208 -21.36 -10.92 -20.15
N PRO A 209 -22.62 -10.49 -19.94
CA PRO A 209 -23.62 -11.38 -19.38
C PRO A 209 -23.69 -12.58 -20.31
N ARG A 210 -23.31 -13.76 -19.79
CA ARG A 210 -23.54 -15.00 -20.51
C ARG A 210 -25.04 -15.10 -20.73
N GLY A 211 -25.44 -14.84 -21.97
CA GLY A 211 -26.82 -14.95 -22.42
C GLY A 211 -27.38 -16.28 -21.95
N GLY A 212 -28.52 -16.20 -21.25
CA GLY A 212 -29.34 -17.37 -20.96
C GLY A 212 -29.58 -18.13 -22.25
N ARG A 213 -29.23 -19.41 -22.25
CA ARG A 213 -29.79 -20.33 -23.23
C ARG A 213 -31.26 -20.53 -22.86
N ALA A 214 -32.12 -20.14 -23.79
CA ALA A 214 -33.49 -20.61 -23.89
C ALA A 214 -33.53 -22.13 -24.15
#